data_AF-A0A7S1KBV0-F1
#
_entry.id   AF-A0A7S1KBV0-F1
#
_cell.length_a   1.000
_cell.length_b   1.000
_cell.length_c   1.000
_cell.angle_alpha   90.00
_cell.angle_beta   90.00
_cell.angle_gamma   90.00
#
_symmetry.space_group_name_H-M   'P 1'
#
loop_
_entity.id
_entity.type
_entity.pdbx_description
1 polymer ?
#
loop_
_entity_poly.entity_id
_entity_poly.type
_entity_poly.pdbx_seq_one_letter_code
_entity_poly.pdbx_strand_id
1 'polypeptide(L)'
;MQPDSPTHDGDPFPHAHLVFTDGKGFDVWARSKGGTHKIKFVNKTDHSYSVSNSWPALQNGFTQAMQSASPSPITPGIYIFNPAGDDTPRHDPGTQFCQVPTATAAAAAADALSNGKGNGKKAQSTKPFAFFSLGEGGVIETSFDVPPASVVDYIAAFHFFSPHVCQVLFYDGNIGILTEAEDDDGQSSAPPSLRIVNNTDAEYNVHPMWVDLSASLKGLRTGAYINSLDPTGDFNTLFIGKSGLLSRVKAAPKSAVLYRHAGRLSDYTRVGIVPLGARCTARMLLHKVEYDGPCYPFDLTRTSFTCDVSDMIASDFTDMWNPEMLYYDHDLGRVFHNKWHGLSYAHEVEEGDDPVENIWPVFERMKKRYSQRANRFHYTVQRADEVLFVRTGEATRGEIEDLLSKLREKRQGKPMKLMLMSQQAGSEFADLPEVIHLNNDMDPDRMYEDAQYWKHCSNQFKHILNGLGVTSNNLFWCPNSPNFELLEEDPITPATTARRPSDLDGYNDDERHFFDAQFKVIDDTEAEAPTKPPIKMFSDVNLYLKGPRDGADEVFDSVVAEVAG
;
A
#
# COMPACT_ATOMS: atom_id res chain seq x y z
N MET A 1 -38.66 -24.03 39.30
CA MET A 1 -38.49 -25.04 38.24
C MET A 1 -38.89 -24.38 36.93
N GLN A 2 -37.92 -23.82 36.21
CA GLN A 2 -38.11 -23.47 34.80
C GLN A 2 -38.17 -24.80 34.01
N PRO A 3 -38.96 -24.87 32.92
CA PRO A 3 -39.01 -26.07 32.11
C PRO A 3 -37.69 -26.23 31.37
N ASP A 4 -37.11 -27.43 31.46
CA ASP A 4 -35.94 -27.83 30.67
C ASP A 4 -36.26 -27.66 29.18
N SER A 5 -35.42 -26.89 28.50
CA SER A 5 -35.46 -26.73 27.04
C SER A 5 -35.20 -28.09 26.37
N PRO A 6 -35.93 -28.45 25.30
CA PRO A 6 -35.72 -29.70 24.61
C PRO A 6 -34.31 -29.73 23.99
N THR A 7 -33.49 -30.68 24.42
CA THR A 7 -32.23 -31.02 23.74
C THR A 7 -32.57 -31.55 22.35
N HIS A 8 -32.32 -30.74 21.32
CA HIS A 8 -32.38 -31.18 19.93
C HIS A 8 -31.23 -32.17 19.69
N ASP A 9 -31.55 -33.46 19.65
CA ASP A 9 -30.63 -34.49 19.14
C ASP A 9 -30.27 -34.15 17.68
N GLY A 10 -28.99 -33.83 17.47
CA GLY A 10 -28.46 -33.35 16.19
C GLY A 10 -27.77 -31.99 16.25
N ASP A 11 -27.55 -31.41 17.44
CA ASP A 11 -26.87 -30.12 17.61
C ASP A 11 -25.43 -30.15 17.03
N PRO A 12 -25.16 -29.46 15.90
CA PRO A 12 -23.85 -29.48 15.24
C PRO A 12 -22.80 -28.61 15.98
N PHE A 13 -23.12 -28.06 17.15
CA PHE A 13 -22.24 -27.18 17.91
C PHE A 13 -22.51 -27.28 19.43
N PRO A 14 -22.00 -28.30 20.13
CA PRO A 14 -22.27 -28.47 21.57
C PRO A 14 -21.79 -27.26 22.38
N HIS A 15 -22.64 -26.80 23.31
CA HIS A 15 -22.46 -25.60 24.13
C HIS A 15 -22.49 -24.27 23.34
N ALA A 16 -23.13 -24.26 22.17
CA ALA A 16 -23.37 -23.05 21.42
C ALA A 16 -24.62 -22.31 21.88
N HIS A 17 -24.54 -20.98 21.79
CA HIS A 17 -25.65 -20.07 21.98
C HIS A 17 -26.19 -19.68 20.61
N LEU A 18 -27.49 -19.89 20.39
CA LEU A 18 -28.19 -19.35 19.21
C LEU A 18 -28.25 -17.82 19.34
N VAL A 19 -27.54 -17.13 18.45
CA VAL A 19 -27.47 -15.66 18.40
C VAL A 19 -28.66 -15.11 17.63
N PHE A 20 -28.97 -15.73 16.49
CA PHE A 20 -30.01 -15.28 15.59
C PHE A 20 -30.52 -16.43 14.74
N THR A 21 -31.83 -16.43 14.44
CA THR A 21 -32.44 -17.25 13.40
C THR A 21 -33.48 -16.41 12.68
N ASP A 22 -33.54 -16.53 11.36
CA ASP A 22 -34.58 -15.87 10.56
C ASP A 22 -35.84 -16.75 10.37
N GLY A 23 -35.80 -17.99 10.85
CA GLY A 23 -36.85 -19.00 10.69
C GLY A 23 -37.02 -19.55 9.26
N LYS A 24 -36.20 -19.10 8.31
CA LYS A 24 -36.22 -19.52 6.89
C LYS A 24 -34.99 -20.34 6.50
N GLY A 25 -34.08 -20.58 7.44
CA GLY A 25 -32.92 -21.43 7.25
C GLY A 25 -31.59 -20.69 7.37
N PHE A 26 -31.57 -19.45 7.84
CA PHE A 26 -30.35 -18.74 8.23
C PHE A 26 -30.23 -18.65 9.75
N ASP A 27 -29.23 -19.35 10.30
CA ASP A 27 -28.95 -19.40 11.73
C ASP A 27 -27.54 -18.88 12.02
N VAL A 28 -27.37 -18.16 13.14
CA VAL A 28 -26.08 -17.69 13.63
C VAL A 28 -25.88 -18.21 15.05
N TRP A 29 -24.75 -18.86 15.27
CA TRP A 29 -24.40 -19.49 16.54
C TRP A 29 -23.09 -18.92 17.04
N ALA A 30 -22.93 -18.83 18.35
CA ALA A 30 -21.68 -18.42 18.98
C ALA A 30 -21.32 -19.30 20.16
N ARG A 31 -20.02 -19.42 20.42
CA ARG A 31 -19.52 -20.09 21.63
C ARG A 31 -18.23 -19.46 22.11
N SER A 32 -18.02 -19.52 23.42
CA SER A 32 -16.73 -19.28 24.06
C SER A 32 -16.28 -20.55 24.79
N LYS A 33 -15.09 -21.06 24.47
CA LYS A 33 -14.51 -22.23 25.13
C LYS A 33 -13.00 -22.05 25.29
N GLY A 34 -12.50 -22.11 26.53
CA GLY A 34 -11.07 -21.97 26.82
C GLY A 34 -10.51 -20.63 26.38
N GLY A 35 -11.29 -19.55 26.50
CA GLY A 35 -10.96 -18.22 25.99
C GLY A 35 -11.18 -18.06 24.48
N THR A 36 -11.46 -19.13 23.72
CA THR A 36 -11.71 -19.08 22.27
C THR A 36 -13.15 -18.74 21.92
N HIS A 37 -13.33 -17.60 21.24
CA HIS A 37 -14.62 -17.14 20.74
C HIS A 37 -14.79 -17.51 19.28
N LYS A 38 -15.88 -18.21 18.97
CA LYS A 38 -16.21 -18.64 17.60
C LYS A 38 -17.62 -18.25 17.25
N ILE A 39 -17.82 -17.83 16.01
CA ILE A 39 -19.14 -17.51 15.44
C ILE A 39 -19.32 -18.36 14.18
N LYS A 40 -20.47 -19.04 14.10
CA LYS A 40 -20.84 -19.92 12.99
C LYS A 40 -22.09 -19.37 12.31
N PHE A 41 -22.01 -19.16 11.01
CA PHE A 41 -23.14 -18.82 10.15
C PHE A 41 -23.58 -20.07 9.39
N VAL A 42 -24.87 -20.39 9.45
CA VAL A 42 -25.46 -21.56 8.80
C VAL A 42 -26.53 -21.07 7.84
N ASN A 43 -26.27 -21.19 6.53
CA ASN A 43 -27.24 -20.86 5.50
C ASN A 43 -27.73 -22.15 4.81
N LYS A 44 -28.94 -22.58 5.17
CA LYS A 44 -29.62 -23.77 4.59
C LYS A 44 -30.45 -23.43 3.36
N THR A 45 -30.47 -22.17 2.92
CA THR A 45 -31.31 -21.71 1.80
C THR A 45 -30.59 -21.84 0.46
N ASP A 46 -31.33 -21.57 -0.61
CA ASP A 46 -30.85 -21.55 -2.00
C ASP A 46 -30.34 -20.17 -2.47
N HIS A 47 -30.33 -19.17 -1.59
CA HIS A 47 -29.81 -17.83 -1.87
C HIS A 47 -28.73 -17.40 -0.87
N SER A 48 -27.94 -16.40 -1.26
CA SER A 48 -26.92 -15.80 -0.41
C SER A 48 -27.53 -14.81 0.58
N TYR A 49 -26.95 -14.72 1.79
CA TYR A 49 -27.27 -13.67 2.75
C TYR A 49 -26.17 -12.62 2.80
N SER A 50 -26.53 -11.34 2.78
CA SER A 50 -25.56 -10.26 3.01
C SER A 50 -25.60 -9.83 4.47
N VAL A 51 -24.55 -10.17 5.21
CA VAL A 51 -24.35 -9.78 6.61
C VAL A 51 -23.70 -8.40 6.65
N SER A 52 -24.43 -7.42 7.19
CA SER A 52 -23.98 -6.02 7.23
C SER A 52 -24.67 -5.25 8.37
N ASN A 53 -24.23 -4.01 8.59
CA ASN A 53 -24.86 -3.07 9.53
C ASN A 53 -26.31 -2.68 9.15
N SER A 54 -26.79 -3.08 7.98
CA SER A 54 -28.16 -2.80 7.52
C SER A 54 -29.18 -3.85 7.98
N TRP A 55 -28.78 -4.83 8.80
CA TRP A 55 -29.66 -5.88 9.33
C TRP A 55 -29.91 -5.74 10.85
N PRO A 56 -30.91 -4.95 11.28
CA PRO A 56 -31.12 -4.66 12.71
C PRO A 56 -31.42 -5.89 13.57
N ALA A 57 -32.18 -6.85 13.03
CA ALA A 57 -32.56 -8.04 13.78
C ALA A 57 -31.35 -8.92 14.13
N LEU A 58 -30.40 -9.06 13.21
CA LEU A 58 -29.15 -9.78 13.45
C LEU A 58 -28.26 -9.04 14.46
N GLN A 59 -28.14 -7.71 14.34
CA GLN A 59 -27.40 -6.89 15.30
C GLN A 59 -27.97 -7.01 16.71
N ASN A 60 -29.29 -6.95 16.87
CA ASN A 60 -29.94 -7.18 18.16
C ASN A 60 -29.62 -8.57 18.74
N GLY A 61 -29.51 -9.60 17.88
CA GLY A 61 -29.07 -10.94 18.27
C GLY A 61 -27.66 -10.91 18.85
N PHE A 62 -26.71 -10.24 18.19
CA PHE A 62 -25.35 -10.04 18.71
C PHE A 62 -25.34 -9.25 20.02
N THR A 63 -26.09 -8.15 20.11
CA THR A 63 -26.22 -7.36 21.36
C THR A 63 -26.70 -8.23 22.51
N GLN A 64 -27.76 -9.02 22.30
CA GLN A 64 -28.31 -9.91 23.32
C GLN A 64 -27.32 -11.00 23.69
N ALA A 65 -26.67 -11.64 22.70
CA ALA A 65 -25.67 -12.67 22.95
C ALA A 65 -24.52 -12.13 23.81
N MET A 66 -24.03 -10.91 23.53
CA MET A 66 -23.00 -10.24 24.32
C MET A 66 -23.43 -9.95 25.77
N GLN A 67 -24.72 -9.79 26.02
CA GLN A 67 -25.28 -9.49 27.35
C GLN A 67 -25.79 -10.74 28.09
N SER A 68 -25.93 -11.87 27.39
CA SER A 68 -26.71 -13.04 27.85
C SER A 68 -26.01 -13.92 28.88
N ALA A 69 -24.67 -13.86 29.00
CA ALA A 69 -23.92 -14.76 29.88
C ALA A 69 -22.60 -14.14 30.37
N SER A 70 -22.09 -14.69 31.48
CA SER A 70 -20.74 -14.43 31.99
C SER A 70 -19.99 -15.76 32.16
N PRO A 71 -18.92 -16.02 31.39
CA PRO A 71 -18.37 -15.16 30.33
C PRO A 71 -19.29 -15.10 29.11
N SER A 72 -19.26 -13.97 28.39
CA SER A 72 -20.04 -13.79 27.16
C SER A 72 -19.59 -14.79 26.09
N PRO A 73 -20.51 -15.39 25.31
CA PRO A 73 -20.15 -16.24 24.17
C PRO A 73 -19.45 -15.47 23.05
N ILE A 74 -19.58 -14.14 23.02
CA ILE A 74 -19.07 -13.26 21.96
C ILE A 74 -18.38 -12.04 22.57
N THR A 75 -17.26 -11.63 22.00
CA THR A 75 -16.61 -10.35 22.32
C THR A 75 -16.55 -9.45 21.08
N PRO A 76 -16.53 -8.12 21.25
CA PRO A 76 -16.16 -7.21 20.16
C PRO A 76 -14.76 -7.53 19.61
N GLY A 77 -14.57 -7.25 18.33
CA GLY A 77 -13.31 -7.42 17.62
C GLY A 77 -13.48 -8.04 16.24
N ILE A 78 -12.34 -8.30 15.60
CA ILE A 78 -12.27 -8.95 14.29
C ILE A 78 -12.41 -10.45 14.46
N TYR A 79 -13.16 -11.08 13.57
CA TYR A 79 -13.37 -12.52 13.48
C TYR A 79 -12.85 -13.00 12.13
N ILE A 80 -11.91 -13.94 12.13
CA ILE A 80 -11.22 -14.47 10.95
C ILE A 80 -11.85 -15.80 10.55
N PHE A 81 -12.10 -15.99 9.25
CA PHE A 81 -12.66 -17.22 8.72
C PHE A 81 -11.75 -18.42 9.03
N ASN A 82 -12.36 -19.47 9.59
CA ASN A 82 -11.71 -20.72 9.89
C ASN A 82 -12.20 -21.81 8.93
N PRO A 83 -11.41 -22.18 7.91
CA PRO A 83 -11.80 -23.24 6.98
C PRO A 83 -11.87 -24.62 7.64
N ALA A 84 -11.24 -24.80 8.81
CA ALA A 84 -11.05 -26.11 9.41
C ALA A 84 -12.27 -26.66 10.17
N GLY A 85 -13.37 -25.90 10.32
CA GLY A 85 -14.65 -26.32 10.93
C GLY A 85 -14.53 -27.31 12.10
N ASP A 86 -14.54 -26.84 13.34
CA ASP A 86 -14.16 -27.63 14.54
C ASP A 86 -14.67 -29.09 14.68
N ASP A 87 -13.77 -29.93 15.21
CA ASP A 87 -13.96 -31.03 16.18
C ASP A 87 -14.90 -32.20 15.84
N THR A 88 -15.20 -32.50 14.58
CA THR A 88 -15.68 -33.86 14.24
C THR A 88 -14.49 -34.82 14.08
N PRO A 89 -14.44 -35.96 14.80
CA PRO A 89 -13.53 -37.05 14.44
C PRO A 89 -13.80 -37.38 12.96
N ARG A 90 -12.75 -37.44 12.13
CA ARG A 90 -12.85 -37.82 10.71
C ARG A 90 -13.55 -39.18 10.59
N HIS A 91 -14.87 -39.17 10.42
CA HIS A 91 -15.66 -40.33 10.06
C HIS A 91 -16.44 -40.03 8.78
N ASP A 92 -16.15 -40.87 7.79
CA ASP A 92 -16.69 -41.03 6.45
C ASP A 92 -16.41 -39.96 5.36
N PRO A 93 -15.81 -40.36 4.21
CA PRO A 93 -15.45 -39.47 3.10
C PRO A 93 -16.62 -39.15 2.15
N GLY A 94 -17.86 -39.12 2.66
CA GLY A 94 -19.07 -39.13 1.84
C GLY A 94 -19.75 -37.77 1.56
N THR A 95 -19.40 -36.69 2.26
CA THR A 95 -20.07 -35.40 2.11
C THR A 95 -19.11 -34.36 1.54
N GLN A 96 -19.27 -34.03 0.26
CA GLN A 96 -18.55 -32.94 -0.39
C GLN A 96 -18.96 -31.60 0.23
N PHE A 97 -18.18 -31.13 1.20
CA PHE A 97 -18.16 -29.71 1.55
C PHE A 97 -17.62 -28.93 0.36
N CYS A 98 -18.23 -27.80 0.03
CA CYS A 98 -17.72 -26.86 -0.97
C CYS A 98 -16.30 -26.44 -0.58
N GLN A 99 -15.31 -27.10 -1.17
CA GLN A 99 -13.94 -26.62 -1.20
C GLN A 99 -13.97 -25.28 -1.92
N VAL A 100 -13.42 -24.25 -1.28
CA VAL A 100 -13.00 -23.04 -1.98
C VAL A 100 -12.13 -23.50 -3.16
N PRO A 101 -12.34 -23.00 -4.40
CA PRO A 101 -11.49 -23.38 -5.51
C PRO A 101 -10.04 -23.08 -5.12
N THR A 102 -9.18 -24.09 -5.17
CA THR A 102 -7.73 -23.86 -5.15
C THR A 102 -7.38 -22.86 -6.26
N ALA A 103 -6.32 -22.07 -6.09
CA ALA A 103 -5.93 -21.03 -7.06
C ALA A 103 -5.84 -21.55 -8.51
N THR A 104 -5.58 -22.85 -8.68
CA THR A 104 -5.57 -23.56 -9.97
C THR A 104 -6.97 -23.74 -10.60
N ALA A 105 -8.02 -23.88 -9.81
CA ALA A 105 -9.41 -24.00 -10.27
C ALA A 105 -10.07 -22.65 -10.59
N ALA A 106 -9.65 -21.56 -9.95
CA ALA A 106 -10.06 -20.20 -10.31
C ALA A 106 -9.52 -19.80 -11.70
N ALA A 107 -8.28 -20.19 -12.02
CA ALA A 107 -7.70 -20.02 -13.36
C ALA A 107 -8.42 -20.87 -14.43
N ALA A 108 -8.78 -22.12 -14.12
CA ALA A 108 -9.52 -22.99 -15.04
C ALA A 108 -10.97 -22.54 -15.31
N ALA A 109 -11.61 -21.87 -14.35
CA ALA A 109 -12.94 -21.29 -14.53
C ALA A 109 -12.92 -20.02 -15.42
N ALA A 110 -11.83 -19.24 -15.37
CA ALA A 110 -11.62 -18.09 -16.24
C ALA A 110 -11.42 -18.52 -17.72
N ASP A 111 -10.70 -19.62 -17.96
CA ASP A 111 -10.52 -20.20 -19.30
C ASP A 111 -11.82 -20.78 -19.90
N ALA A 112 -12.74 -21.26 -19.06
CA ALA A 112 -14.04 -21.76 -19.52
C ALA A 112 -15.03 -20.63 -19.90
N LEU A 113 -14.85 -19.43 -19.35
CA LEU A 113 -15.68 -18.25 -19.62
C LEU A 113 -15.30 -17.49 -20.90
N SER A 114 -14.09 -17.68 -21.44
CA SER A 114 -13.64 -17.02 -22.67
C SER A 114 -14.20 -17.66 -23.96
N ASN A 115 -14.77 -18.88 -23.88
CA ASN A 115 -15.27 -19.63 -25.04
C ASN A 115 -16.80 -19.76 -25.13
N GLY A 116 -17.56 -19.11 -24.25
CA GLY A 116 -19.02 -19.18 -24.23
C GLY A 116 -19.72 -17.89 -24.71
N LYS A 117 -20.10 -17.81 -25.99
CA LYS A 117 -21.08 -16.80 -26.45
C LYS A 117 -22.47 -17.14 -25.87
N GLY A 118 -22.88 -16.48 -24.80
CA GLY A 118 -24.25 -16.64 -24.27
C GLY A 118 -24.64 -15.73 -23.10
N ASN A 119 -25.50 -14.76 -23.37
CA ASN A 119 -26.45 -14.04 -22.51
C ASN A 119 -26.13 -13.80 -21.01
N GLY A 120 -25.73 -12.56 -20.70
CA GLY A 120 -26.56 -11.65 -19.90
C GLY A 120 -27.07 -12.10 -18.52
N LYS A 121 -26.20 -12.60 -17.63
CA LYS A 121 -26.35 -12.41 -16.18
C LYS A 121 -24.98 -11.99 -15.63
N LYS A 122 -24.88 -10.78 -15.10
CA LYS A 122 -23.69 -10.34 -14.35
C LYS A 122 -23.51 -11.31 -13.18
N ALA A 123 -22.50 -12.15 -13.24
CA ALA A 123 -22.06 -12.93 -12.10
C ALA A 123 -21.66 -11.94 -11.01
N GLN A 124 -22.37 -11.94 -9.88
CA GLN A 124 -21.93 -11.26 -8.68
C GLN A 124 -20.57 -11.85 -8.31
N SER A 125 -19.53 -11.02 -8.35
CA SER A 125 -18.22 -11.32 -7.80
C SER A 125 -18.41 -11.66 -6.31
N THR A 126 -18.39 -12.94 -5.97
CA THR A 126 -18.37 -13.41 -4.59
C THR A 126 -16.98 -13.12 -4.03
N LYS A 127 -16.78 -11.92 -3.47
CA LYS A 127 -15.53 -11.63 -2.74
C LYS A 127 -15.42 -12.64 -1.59
N PRO A 128 -14.31 -13.38 -1.48
CA PRO A 128 -14.16 -14.39 -0.43
C PRO A 128 -14.14 -13.75 0.96
N PHE A 129 -14.90 -14.34 1.89
CA PHE A 129 -15.11 -13.87 3.26
C PHE A 129 -13.95 -14.29 4.16
N ALA A 130 -12.86 -13.52 4.22
CA ALA A 130 -11.75 -13.84 5.12
C ALA A 130 -11.96 -13.37 6.56
N PHE A 131 -12.75 -12.32 6.78
CA PHE A 131 -12.98 -11.78 8.12
C PHE A 131 -14.27 -10.95 8.17
N PHE A 132 -14.72 -10.66 9.40
CA PHE A 132 -15.65 -9.58 9.68
C PHE A 132 -15.35 -8.95 11.05
N SER A 133 -15.82 -7.73 11.31
CA SER A 133 -15.66 -7.04 12.60
C SER A 133 -16.99 -6.82 13.30
N LEU A 134 -16.98 -7.05 14.61
CA LEU A 134 -18.05 -6.73 15.55
C LEU A 134 -17.60 -5.62 16.48
N GLY A 135 -18.29 -4.49 16.44
CA GLY A 135 -18.09 -3.38 17.36
C GLY A 135 -18.70 -3.60 18.74
N GLU A 136 -18.54 -2.61 19.60
CA GLU A 136 -19.21 -2.57 20.90
C GLU A 136 -20.74 -2.67 20.73
N GLY A 137 -21.39 -3.38 21.66
CA GLY A 137 -22.84 -3.58 21.61
C GLY A 137 -23.34 -4.49 20.48
N GLY A 138 -22.47 -5.20 19.76
CA GLY A 138 -22.87 -6.17 18.74
C GLY A 138 -23.14 -5.55 17.36
N VAL A 139 -22.67 -4.33 17.13
CA VAL A 139 -22.75 -3.66 15.82
C VAL A 139 -21.86 -4.38 14.82
N ILE A 140 -22.38 -4.69 13.64
CA ILE A 140 -21.58 -5.27 12.56
C ILE A 140 -20.87 -4.11 11.85
N GLU A 141 -19.54 -4.09 11.83
CA GLU A 141 -18.77 -2.95 11.29
C GLU A 141 -18.30 -3.18 9.84
N THR A 142 -18.24 -4.44 9.40
CA THR A 142 -17.83 -4.84 8.05
C THR A 142 -18.90 -5.70 7.40
N SER A 143 -19.04 -5.62 6.08
CA SER A 143 -20.02 -6.43 5.35
C SER A 143 -19.38 -7.62 4.65
N PHE A 144 -20.10 -8.74 4.61
CA PHE A 144 -19.71 -9.95 3.92
C PHE A 144 -20.97 -10.75 3.56
N ASP A 145 -20.87 -11.70 2.65
CA ASP A 145 -21.98 -12.57 2.26
C ASP A 145 -21.79 -14.00 2.78
N VAL A 146 -22.88 -14.75 2.94
CA VAL A 146 -22.87 -16.15 3.32
C VAL A 146 -23.51 -16.95 2.18
N PRO A 147 -22.74 -17.77 1.43
CA PRO A 147 -23.25 -18.48 0.26
C PRO A 147 -24.43 -19.40 0.58
N PRO A 148 -25.30 -19.71 -0.40
CA PRO A 148 -26.35 -20.71 -0.23
C PRO A 148 -25.79 -22.07 0.17
N ALA A 149 -26.56 -22.85 0.92
CA ALA A 149 -26.22 -24.19 1.37
C ALA A 149 -24.81 -24.31 1.99
N SER A 150 -24.40 -23.32 2.79
CA SER A 150 -23.06 -23.25 3.37
C SER A 150 -23.07 -23.10 4.89
N VAL A 151 -21.96 -23.54 5.50
CA VAL A 151 -21.63 -23.28 6.90
C VAL A 151 -20.29 -22.57 6.91
N VAL A 152 -20.24 -21.41 7.56
CA VAL A 152 -19.05 -20.56 7.61
C VAL A 152 -18.70 -20.32 9.06
N ASP A 153 -17.49 -20.71 9.45
CA ASP A 153 -16.98 -20.57 10.81
C ASP A 153 -15.97 -19.43 10.89
N TYR A 154 -16.02 -18.67 11.98
CA TYR A 154 -15.07 -17.63 12.29
C TYR A 154 -14.54 -17.75 13.72
N ILE A 155 -13.29 -17.35 13.91
CA ILE A 155 -12.59 -17.31 15.19
C ILE A 155 -12.14 -15.88 15.46
N ALA A 156 -12.31 -15.38 16.68
CA ALA A 156 -11.84 -14.04 17.02
C ALA A 156 -10.32 -13.90 16.79
N ALA A 157 -9.89 -12.76 16.22
CA ALA A 157 -8.53 -12.54 15.75
C ALA A 157 -7.50 -12.56 16.89
N PHE A 158 -7.90 -12.19 18.11
CA PHE A 158 -7.00 -12.22 19.26
C PHE A 158 -6.49 -13.64 19.59
N HIS A 159 -7.17 -14.70 19.14
CA HIS A 159 -6.68 -16.09 19.26
C HIS A 159 -5.35 -16.30 18.54
N PHE A 160 -5.15 -15.61 17.43
CA PHE A 160 -3.93 -15.72 16.63
C PHE A 160 -2.74 -15.00 17.28
N PHE A 161 -2.96 -14.18 18.32
CA PHE A 161 -1.87 -13.57 19.08
C PHE A 161 -1.35 -14.48 20.21
N SER A 162 -1.97 -15.65 20.42
CA SER A 162 -1.42 -16.68 21.29
C SER A 162 -0.18 -17.31 20.65
N PRO A 163 0.93 -17.47 21.39
CA PRO A 163 2.16 -18.07 20.88
C PRO A 163 1.98 -19.55 20.48
N HIS A 164 0.87 -20.17 20.89
CA HIS A 164 0.51 -21.54 20.51
C HIS A 164 -0.16 -21.65 19.13
N VAL A 165 -0.62 -20.52 18.57
CA VAL A 165 -1.39 -20.48 17.30
C VAL A 165 -0.54 -19.89 16.18
N CYS A 166 0.07 -18.73 16.43
CA CYS A 166 0.95 -18.08 15.47
C CYS A 166 2.18 -17.51 16.14
N GLN A 167 3.24 -17.29 15.36
CA GLN A 167 4.33 -16.46 15.83
C GLN A 167 4.00 -14.99 15.51
N VAL A 168 4.00 -14.17 16.56
CA VAL A 168 3.85 -12.71 16.44
C VAL A 168 5.20 -12.13 16.02
N LEU A 169 5.28 -11.51 14.84
CA LEU A 169 6.48 -10.82 14.37
C LEU A 169 6.53 -9.37 14.88
N PHE A 170 5.38 -8.70 14.87
CA PHE A 170 5.25 -7.31 15.27
C PHE A 170 3.86 -7.05 15.86
N TYR A 171 3.79 -6.28 16.94
CA TYR A 171 2.53 -5.79 17.49
C TYR A 171 2.78 -4.47 18.25
N ASP A 172 1.99 -3.45 17.96
CA ASP A 172 2.09 -2.13 18.61
C ASP A 172 0.81 -1.73 19.38
N GLY A 173 -0.10 -2.69 19.61
CA GLY A 173 -1.43 -2.45 20.20
C GLY A 173 -2.52 -2.19 19.16
N ASN A 174 -2.16 -1.76 17.95
CA ASN A 174 -3.09 -1.36 16.90
C ASN A 174 -2.99 -2.27 15.66
N ILE A 175 -1.77 -2.55 15.22
CA ILE A 175 -1.46 -3.44 14.10
C ILE A 175 -0.72 -4.66 14.62
N GLY A 176 -1.08 -5.85 14.14
CA GLY A 176 -0.35 -7.09 14.34
C GLY A 176 0.14 -7.68 13.02
N ILE A 177 1.38 -8.15 12.97
CA ILE A 177 1.90 -8.97 11.88
C ILE A 177 2.27 -10.34 12.44
N LEU A 178 1.64 -11.38 11.89
CA LEU A 178 1.72 -12.75 12.37
C LEU A 178 2.21 -13.68 11.26
N THR A 179 2.95 -14.73 11.61
CA THR A 179 3.21 -15.87 10.72
C THR A 179 2.26 -17.01 11.05
N GLU A 180 1.61 -17.54 10.01
CA GLU A 180 0.84 -18.77 10.10
C GLU A 180 1.70 -19.91 9.57
N ALA A 181 1.95 -20.93 10.41
CA ALA A 181 2.56 -22.17 9.95
C ALA A 181 1.62 -22.85 8.95
N GLU A 182 2.16 -23.39 7.86
CA GLU A 182 1.38 -24.30 7.02
C GLU A 182 1.25 -25.65 7.72
N ASP A 183 0.14 -26.34 7.45
CA ASP A 183 -0.25 -27.59 8.09
C ASP A 183 0.89 -28.61 8.18
N ASP A 184 0.94 -29.22 9.35
CA ASP A 184 1.96 -30.11 9.89
C ASP A 184 2.11 -31.40 9.07
N ASP A 185 3.24 -31.53 8.39
CA ASP A 185 3.90 -32.82 8.13
C ASP A 185 5.41 -32.75 8.43
N GLY A 186 5.89 -31.67 9.05
CA GLY A 186 7.33 -31.44 9.31
C GLY A 186 8.23 -31.46 8.05
N GLN A 187 7.62 -31.52 6.86
CA GLN A 187 8.27 -31.70 5.57
C GLN A 187 7.93 -30.59 4.57
N SER A 188 7.05 -29.64 4.92
CA SER A 188 6.71 -28.54 4.02
C SER A 188 7.89 -27.57 3.90
N SER A 189 8.45 -27.51 2.70
CA SER A 189 9.46 -26.51 2.28
C SER A 189 8.82 -25.18 1.88
N ALA A 190 7.50 -25.05 2.03
CA ALA A 190 6.77 -23.84 1.72
C ALA A 190 7.04 -22.76 2.79
N PRO A 191 7.13 -21.49 2.38
CA PRO A 191 7.30 -20.39 3.32
C PRO A 191 6.01 -20.14 4.11
N PRO A 192 6.11 -19.65 5.36
CA PRO A 192 4.94 -19.31 6.15
C PRO A 192 4.13 -18.19 5.47
N SER A 193 2.81 -18.23 5.64
CA SER A 193 1.95 -17.11 5.24
C SER A 193 2.03 -15.99 6.27
N LEU A 194 1.78 -14.74 5.84
CA LEU A 194 1.81 -13.57 6.70
C LEU A 194 0.40 -13.01 6.86
N ARG A 195 -0.03 -12.74 8.09
CA ARG A 195 -1.28 -12.05 8.36
C ARG A 195 -1.02 -10.66 8.91
N ILE A 196 -1.70 -9.66 8.37
CA ILE A 196 -1.76 -8.32 8.93
C ILE A 196 -3.15 -8.09 9.52
N VAL A 197 -3.22 -7.79 10.82
CA VAL A 197 -4.46 -7.51 11.56
C VAL A 197 -4.45 -6.06 12.00
N ASN A 198 -5.37 -5.24 11.48
CA ASN A 198 -5.56 -3.84 11.87
C ASN A 198 -6.81 -3.70 12.73
N ASN A 199 -6.63 -3.48 14.03
CA ASN A 199 -7.72 -3.32 14.99
C ASN A 199 -8.30 -1.91 15.04
N THR A 200 -7.73 -0.95 14.31
CA THR A 200 -8.14 0.45 14.37
C THR A 200 -9.31 0.78 13.45
N ASP A 201 -9.95 1.92 13.70
CA ASP A 201 -10.99 2.51 12.86
C ASP A 201 -10.43 3.30 11.66
N ALA A 202 -9.10 3.31 11.50
CA ALA A 202 -8.40 4.02 10.43
C ALA A 202 -7.61 3.04 9.56
N GLU A 203 -7.30 3.46 8.34
CA GLU A 203 -6.34 2.74 7.50
C GLU A 203 -4.95 2.82 8.13
N TYR A 204 -4.26 1.69 8.21
CA TYR A 204 -2.92 1.61 8.75
C TYR A 204 -1.88 1.44 7.63
N ASN A 205 -0.89 2.33 7.60
CA ASN A 205 0.17 2.34 6.60
C ASN A 205 1.41 1.57 7.09
N VAL A 206 1.53 0.32 6.67
CA VAL A 206 2.72 -0.51 6.94
C VAL A 206 3.82 -0.11 5.98
N HIS A 207 4.86 0.56 6.49
CA HIS A 207 5.88 1.21 5.64
C HIS A 207 7.29 0.65 5.89
N PRO A 208 8.14 0.45 4.85
CA PRO A 208 9.54 0.02 5.01
C PRO A 208 10.44 1.02 5.73
N MET A 209 9.92 2.21 6.08
CA MET A 209 10.67 3.23 6.83
C MET A 209 10.50 3.08 8.35
N TRP A 210 9.58 2.23 8.81
CA TRP A 210 9.49 1.85 10.21
C TRP A 210 10.55 0.84 10.54
N VAL A 211 11.61 1.30 11.22
CA VAL A 211 12.80 0.52 11.53
C VAL A 211 12.45 -0.75 12.30
N ASP A 212 11.64 -0.63 13.36
CA ASP A 212 11.29 -1.76 14.22
C ASP A 212 10.44 -2.80 13.48
N LEU A 213 9.41 -2.34 12.74
CA LEU A 213 8.56 -3.22 11.95
C LEU A 213 9.36 -3.90 10.83
N SER A 214 10.17 -3.15 10.09
CA SER A 214 11.02 -3.72 9.05
C SER A 214 11.98 -4.75 9.64
N ALA A 215 12.62 -4.45 10.78
CA ALA A 215 13.54 -5.37 11.45
C ALA A 215 12.84 -6.64 11.94
N SER A 216 11.59 -6.56 12.41
CA SER A 216 10.77 -7.72 12.79
C SER A 216 10.51 -8.70 11.65
N LEU A 217 10.55 -8.24 10.39
CA LEU A 217 10.38 -9.10 9.21
C LEU A 217 11.71 -9.65 8.69
N LYS A 218 12.83 -9.30 9.32
CA LYS A 218 14.16 -9.83 8.96
C LYS A 218 14.21 -11.33 9.26
N GLY A 219 14.76 -12.10 8.32
CA GLY A 219 14.90 -13.56 8.46
C GLY A 219 13.73 -14.36 7.89
N LEU A 220 12.62 -13.71 7.53
CA LEU A 220 11.61 -14.32 6.68
C LEU A 220 12.19 -14.64 5.29
N ARG A 221 11.56 -15.59 4.58
CA ARG A 221 11.95 -15.92 3.21
C ARG A 221 11.81 -14.69 2.33
N THR A 222 12.90 -14.33 1.65
CA THR A 222 12.93 -13.25 0.68
C THR A 222 12.03 -13.57 -0.51
N GLY A 223 11.17 -12.63 -0.89
CA GLY A 223 10.19 -12.83 -1.94
C GLY A 223 9.04 -11.82 -1.91
N ALA A 224 8.11 -12.00 -2.83
CA ALA A 224 6.85 -11.29 -2.86
C ALA A 224 5.76 -12.11 -2.16
N TYR A 225 4.99 -11.48 -1.28
CA TYR A 225 3.81 -12.04 -0.68
C TYR A 225 2.60 -11.21 -1.11
N ILE A 226 1.58 -11.85 -1.66
CA ILE A 226 0.44 -11.19 -2.28
C ILE A 226 -0.82 -11.50 -1.48
N ASN A 227 -1.67 -10.49 -1.30
CA ASN A 227 -3.02 -10.68 -0.75
C ASN A 227 -3.80 -11.65 -1.63
N SER A 228 -4.10 -12.83 -1.08
CA SER A 228 -4.74 -13.91 -1.85
C SER A 228 -6.19 -13.63 -2.27
N LEU A 229 -6.86 -12.65 -1.64
CA LEU A 229 -8.26 -12.31 -1.95
C LEU A 229 -8.39 -11.16 -2.94
N ASP A 230 -7.36 -10.31 -3.02
CA ASP A 230 -7.34 -9.13 -3.88
C ASP A 230 -5.91 -8.88 -4.38
N PRO A 231 -5.39 -9.75 -5.26
CA PRO A 231 -3.99 -9.69 -5.70
C PRO A 231 -3.69 -8.47 -6.58
N THR A 232 -4.72 -7.82 -7.14
CA THR A 232 -4.59 -6.65 -8.02
C THR A 232 -4.92 -5.34 -7.31
N GLY A 233 -5.51 -5.39 -6.11
CA GLY A 233 -5.80 -4.20 -5.31
C GLY A 233 -4.56 -3.38 -4.96
N ASP A 234 -4.76 -2.08 -4.75
CA ASP A 234 -3.66 -1.16 -4.45
C ASP A 234 -2.98 -1.50 -3.09
N PHE A 235 -1.65 -1.44 -3.06
CA PHE A 235 -0.83 -1.69 -1.86
C PHE A 235 -1.04 -3.09 -1.23
N ASN A 236 -1.30 -4.11 -2.06
CA ASN A 236 -1.56 -5.49 -1.63
C ASN A 236 -0.39 -6.46 -1.85
N THR A 237 0.81 -5.93 -2.11
CA THR A 237 2.04 -6.72 -2.27
C THR A 237 3.07 -6.37 -1.19
N LEU A 238 3.44 -7.36 -0.37
CA LEU A 238 4.56 -7.31 0.56
C LEU A 238 5.82 -7.83 -0.12
N PHE A 239 6.79 -6.98 -0.39
CA PHE A 239 8.15 -7.40 -0.75
C PHE A 239 8.98 -7.52 0.51
N ILE A 240 9.50 -8.72 0.76
CA ILE A 240 10.41 -9.00 1.87
C ILE A 240 11.80 -9.27 1.30
N GLY A 241 12.77 -8.47 1.72
CA GLY A 241 14.18 -8.62 1.41
C GLY A 241 15.00 -9.17 2.56
N LYS A 242 16.33 -9.25 2.37
CA LYS A 242 17.26 -9.70 3.42
C LYS A 242 17.26 -8.78 4.64
N SER A 243 16.92 -7.50 4.49
CA SER A 243 16.78 -6.52 5.58
C SER A 243 15.37 -6.40 6.16
N GLY A 244 14.40 -7.19 5.70
CA GLY A 244 12.99 -7.07 6.10
C GLY A 244 12.13 -6.42 5.02
N LEU A 245 11.19 -5.54 5.43
CA LEU A 245 10.19 -4.98 4.53
C LEU A 245 10.79 -4.05 3.47
N LEU A 246 10.38 -4.23 2.20
CA LEU A 246 10.78 -3.41 1.05
C LEU A 246 9.62 -2.69 0.36
N SER A 247 8.36 -3.00 0.71
CA SER A 247 7.18 -2.35 0.12
C SER A 247 6.25 -1.76 1.15
N ARG A 248 5.53 -0.70 0.76
CA ARG A 248 4.41 -0.16 1.52
C ARG A 248 3.17 -1.00 1.30
N VAL A 249 2.44 -1.29 2.38
CA VAL A 249 1.14 -1.98 2.37
C VAL A 249 0.14 -1.22 3.21
N LYS A 250 -1.13 -1.25 2.79
CA LYS A 250 -2.23 -0.59 3.50
C LYS A 250 -3.18 -1.64 4.07
N ALA A 251 -3.37 -1.59 5.38
CA ALA A 251 -4.37 -2.41 6.05
C ALA A 251 -5.62 -1.56 6.28
N ALA A 252 -6.75 -1.96 5.69
CA ALA A 252 -8.03 -1.28 5.89
C ALA A 252 -8.44 -1.28 7.37
N PRO A 253 -9.31 -0.35 7.83
CA PRO A 253 -9.89 -0.39 9.17
C PRO A 253 -10.48 -1.76 9.50
N LYS A 254 -10.33 -2.20 10.75
CA LYS A 254 -10.93 -3.43 11.29
C LYS A 254 -10.76 -4.65 10.38
N SER A 255 -9.54 -4.86 9.87
CA SER A 255 -9.27 -5.88 8.85
C SER A 255 -8.25 -6.93 9.28
N ALA A 256 -8.33 -8.11 8.67
CA ALA A 256 -7.34 -9.18 8.83
C ALA A 256 -7.03 -9.80 7.45
N VAL A 257 -5.88 -9.42 6.88
CA VAL A 257 -5.50 -9.77 5.50
C VAL A 257 -4.39 -10.82 5.50
N LEU A 258 -4.56 -11.88 4.71
CA LEU A 258 -3.60 -12.97 4.54
C LEU A 258 -2.80 -12.83 3.24
N TYR A 259 -1.48 -12.77 3.39
CA TYR A 259 -0.50 -12.68 2.33
C TYR A 259 0.23 -14.02 2.17
N ARG A 260 0.24 -14.54 0.95
CA ARG A 260 0.93 -15.80 0.62
C ARG A 260 2.13 -15.52 -0.27
N HIS A 261 3.21 -16.25 -0.05
CA HIS A 261 4.39 -16.14 -0.88
C HIS A 261 4.07 -16.53 -2.33
N ALA A 262 4.26 -15.59 -3.25
CA ALA A 262 3.90 -15.73 -4.66
C ALA A 262 5.12 -15.92 -5.57
N GLY A 263 6.34 -15.61 -5.11
CA GLY A 263 7.55 -15.76 -5.94
C GLY A 263 8.78 -15.10 -5.33
N ARG A 264 9.92 -15.26 -6.00
CA ARG A 264 11.19 -14.61 -5.62
C ARG A 264 11.11 -13.13 -5.98
N LEU A 265 11.90 -12.29 -5.31
CA LEU A 265 11.98 -10.86 -5.67
C LEU A 265 12.40 -10.65 -7.14
N SER A 266 13.29 -11.51 -7.65
CA SER A 266 13.75 -11.48 -9.06
C SER A 266 12.65 -11.74 -10.09
N ASP A 267 11.50 -12.26 -9.66
CA ASP A 267 10.38 -12.56 -10.55
C ASP A 267 9.53 -11.30 -10.81
N TYR A 268 9.78 -10.20 -10.10
CA TYR A 268 9.04 -8.94 -10.15
C TYR A 268 9.95 -7.79 -10.57
N THR A 269 9.44 -6.89 -11.40
CA THR A 269 10.14 -5.63 -11.72
C THR A 269 9.73 -4.54 -10.74
N ARG A 270 10.66 -4.05 -9.91
CA ARG A 270 10.42 -2.92 -9.00
C ARG A 270 10.84 -1.60 -9.64
N VAL A 271 9.91 -0.66 -9.75
CA VAL A 271 10.12 0.63 -10.43
C VAL A 271 10.33 1.74 -9.41
N GLY A 272 11.47 2.41 -9.47
CA GLY A 272 11.71 3.64 -8.71
C GLY A 272 11.20 4.86 -9.46
N ILE A 273 10.48 5.76 -8.79
CA ILE A 273 10.09 7.06 -9.36
C ILE A 273 11.00 8.14 -8.76
N VAL A 274 11.76 8.83 -9.60
CA VAL A 274 12.75 9.82 -9.17
C VAL A 274 12.44 11.18 -9.79
N PRO A 275 11.88 12.11 -9.01
CA PRO A 275 11.70 13.49 -9.44
C PRO A 275 13.03 14.20 -9.72
N LEU A 276 13.07 14.92 -10.84
CA LEU A 276 14.17 15.77 -11.31
C LEU A 276 13.77 17.26 -11.27
N GLY A 277 13.01 17.61 -10.23
CA GLY A 277 12.75 19.00 -9.85
C GLY A 277 11.67 19.73 -10.65
N ALA A 278 11.79 21.05 -10.59
CA ALA A 278 10.80 22.09 -10.92
C ALA A 278 9.60 22.15 -9.96
N ARG A 279 9.63 23.19 -9.11
CA ARG A 279 8.51 23.70 -8.30
C ARG A 279 7.71 22.62 -7.54
N CYS A 280 8.37 21.58 -7.02
CA CYS A 280 7.77 20.46 -6.29
C CYS A 280 6.61 19.70 -6.99
N THR A 281 6.36 19.94 -8.29
CA THR A 281 5.21 19.38 -9.03
C THR A 281 5.09 17.87 -8.89
N ALA A 282 6.15 17.14 -9.25
CA ALA A 282 6.16 15.68 -9.17
C ALA A 282 5.96 15.18 -7.73
N ARG A 283 6.51 15.89 -6.73
CA ARG A 283 6.33 15.54 -5.32
C ARG A 283 4.87 15.69 -4.89
N MET A 284 4.21 16.77 -5.29
CA MET A 284 2.78 17.00 -4.98
C MET A 284 1.88 15.93 -5.61
N LEU A 285 2.17 15.56 -6.86
CA LEU A 285 1.43 14.50 -7.56
C LEU A 285 1.64 13.14 -6.89
N LEU A 286 2.91 12.76 -6.65
CA LEU A 286 3.27 11.52 -5.96
C LEU A 286 2.63 11.42 -4.58
N HIS A 287 2.61 12.52 -3.83
CA HIS A 287 1.96 12.57 -2.53
C HIS A 287 0.45 12.33 -2.64
N LYS A 288 -0.21 12.95 -3.62
CA LYS A 288 -1.66 12.82 -3.80
C LYS A 288 -2.09 11.43 -4.26
N VAL A 289 -1.24 10.72 -5.00
CA VAL A 289 -1.45 9.32 -5.39
C VAL A 289 -0.81 8.32 -4.42
N GLU A 290 -0.18 8.82 -3.36
CA GLU A 290 0.45 8.08 -2.26
C GLU A 290 1.64 7.20 -2.66
N TYR A 291 2.29 7.53 -3.78
CA TYR A 291 3.49 6.87 -4.28
C TYR A 291 4.76 7.59 -3.82
N ASP A 292 4.64 8.55 -2.90
CA ASP A 292 5.75 9.34 -2.41
C ASP A 292 6.58 8.58 -1.36
N GLY A 293 7.87 8.40 -1.66
CA GLY A 293 8.85 7.90 -0.72
C GLY A 293 9.58 9.02 0.03
N PRO A 294 10.78 8.77 0.57
CA PRO A 294 11.63 9.83 1.10
C PRO A 294 12.09 10.81 0.01
N CYS A 295 12.46 12.03 0.40
CA CYS A 295 12.80 13.07 -0.58
C CYS A 295 14.11 12.79 -1.35
N TYR A 296 14.12 13.09 -2.63
CA TYR A 296 15.31 13.18 -3.51
C TYR A 296 15.87 14.60 -3.57
N PRO A 297 17.06 14.82 -4.18
CA PRO A 297 17.72 16.14 -4.16
C PRO A 297 16.83 17.25 -4.71
N PHE A 298 16.00 16.93 -5.71
CA PHE A 298 15.21 17.93 -6.41
C PHE A 298 13.77 18.10 -5.92
N ASP A 299 13.30 17.28 -4.97
CA ASP A 299 11.88 17.28 -4.58
C ASP A 299 11.39 18.61 -4.01
N LEU A 300 12.29 19.30 -3.30
CA LEU A 300 12.02 20.55 -2.58
C LEU A 300 12.87 21.71 -3.11
N THR A 301 13.45 21.54 -4.29
CA THR A 301 14.17 22.62 -4.99
C THR A 301 13.32 23.17 -6.12
N ARG A 302 13.59 24.41 -6.50
CA ARG A 302 13.15 24.96 -7.77
C ARG A 302 14.36 24.90 -8.70
N THR A 303 14.27 24.12 -9.76
CA THR A 303 15.25 24.08 -10.84
C THR A 303 14.55 24.31 -12.16
N SER A 304 14.77 25.48 -12.76
CA SER A 304 14.11 25.87 -14.00
C SER A 304 14.78 25.28 -15.25
N PHE A 305 16.11 25.09 -15.23
CA PHE A 305 16.86 24.64 -16.39
C PHE A 305 17.21 23.16 -16.34
N THR A 306 17.00 22.47 -17.46
CA THR A 306 17.31 21.04 -17.59
C THR A 306 18.82 20.82 -17.66
N CYS A 307 19.58 21.73 -18.27
CA CYS A 307 21.05 21.66 -18.28
C CYS A 307 21.67 21.69 -16.86
N ASP A 308 21.11 22.49 -15.94
CA ASP A 308 21.54 22.52 -14.54
C ASP A 308 21.31 21.17 -13.84
N VAL A 309 20.16 20.54 -14.08
CA VAL A 309 19.84 19.18 -13.57
C VAL A 309 20.87 18.18 -14.07
N SER A 310 21.18 18.22 -15.36
CA SER A 310 22.19 17.36 -15.97
C SER A 310 23.55 17.56 -15.31
N ASP A 311 24.04 18.80 -15.17
CA ASP A 311 25.32 19.09 -14.54
C ASP A 311 25.37 18.62 -13.07
N MET A 312 24.31 18.87 -12.30
CA MET A 312 24.18 18.37 -10.92
C MET A 312 24.31 16.85 -10.81
N ILE A 313 23.67 16.10 -11.70
CA ILE A 313 23.76 14.64 -11.73
C ILE A 313 25.17 14.19 -12.13
N ALA A 314 25.79 14.87 -13.08
CA ALA A 314 27.16 14.57 -13.51
C ALA A 314 28.17 14.78 -12.38
N SER A 315 28.00 15.85 -11.58
CA SER A 315 28.87 16.19 -10.44
C SER A 315 28.50 15.48 -9.13
N ASP A 316 27.64 14.45 -9.16
CA ASP A 316 27.16 13.72 -7.99
C ASP A 316 26.60 14.64 -6.89
N PHE A 317 25.96 15.74 -7.30
CA PHE A 317 25.36 16.77 -6.44
C PHE A 317 26.33 17.47 -5.47
N THR A 318 27.63 17.21 -5.54
CA THR A 318 28.62 17.66 -4.54
C THR A 318 28.61 19.17 -4.30
N ASP A 319 28.37 19.96 -5.34
CA ASP A 319 28.30 21.41 -5.27
C ASP A 319 26.94 21.95 -4.76
N MET A 320 25.84 21.17 -4.78
CA MET A 320 24.46 21.69 -4.51
C MET A 320 24.36 22.46 -3.19
N TRP A 321 25.02 21.95 -2.16
CA TRP A 321 25.00 22.52 -0.82
C TRP A 321 26.35 23.11 -0.41
N ASN A 322 27.21 23.45 -1.36
CA ASN A 322 28.49 24.12 -1.07
C ASN A 322 28.22 25.57 -0.61
N PRO A 323 28.52 25.93 0.66
CA PRO A 323 28.27 27.29 1.18
C PRO A 323 28.88 28.40 0.33
N GLU A 324 30.01 28.16 -0.35
CA GLU A 324 30.69 29.17 -1.19
C GLU A 324 29.92 29.47 -2.49
N MET A 325 29.05 28.54 -2.91
CA MET A 325 28.22 28.68 -4.11
C MET A 325 26.79 29.11 -3.78
N LEU A 326 26.46 29.30 -2.51
CA LEU A 326 25.11 29.64 -2.05
C LEU A 326 25.04 31.09 -1.59
N TYR A 327 23.90 31.74 -1.85
CA TYR A 327 23.57 33.03 -1.26
C TYR A 327 22.09 33.08 -0.88
N TYR A 328 21.77 33.85 0.16
CA TYR A 328 20.41 34.10 0.56
C TYR A 328 19.90 35.39 -0.08
N ASP A 329 18.70 35.33 -0.65
CA ASP A 329 17.97 36.49 -1.12
C ASP A 329 16.85 36.81 -0.13
N HIS A 330 16.96 37.96 0.53
CA HIS A 330 16.02 38.42 1.54
C HIS A 330 14.64 38.73 0.95
N ASP A 331 14.59 39.33 -0.23
CA ASP A 331 13.33 39.77 -0.85
C ASP A 331 12.50 38.57 -1.31
N LEU A 332 13.18 37.52 -1.77
CA LEU A 332 12.56 36.28 -2.22
C LEU A 332 12.49 35.21 -1.12
N GLY A 333 13.06 35.49 0.06
CA GLY A 333 13.02 34.63 1.24
C GLY A 333 13.61 33.23 1.02
N ARG A 334 14.65 33.08 0.18
CA ARG A 334 15.16 31.76 -0.22
C ARG A 334 16.65 31.76 -0.53
N VAL A 335 17.24 30.58 -0.53
CA VAL A 335 18.66 30.38 -0.90
C VAL A 335 18.76 30.08 -2.40
N PHE A 336 19.73 30.68 -3.07
CA PHE A 336 20.04 30.53 -4.50
C PHE A 336 21.44 29.97 -4.70
N HIS A 337 21.69 29.48 -5.92
CA HIS A 337 22.99 28.92 -6.31
C HIS A 337 23.68 29.82 -7.36
N ASN A 338 24.99 30.05 -7.19
CA ASN A 338 25.80 30.90 -8.07
C ASN A 338 26.24 30.19 -9.35
N LYS A 339 26.43 28.87 -9.32
CA LYS A 339 26.75 28.04 -10.50
C LYS A 339 25.52 27.70 -11.35
N TRP A 340 24.50 27.12 -10.73
CA TRP A 340 23.24 26.72 -11.37
C TRP A 340 22.18 27.79 -11.15
N HIS A 341 22.10 28.75 -12.07
CA HIS A 341 21.21 29.90 -11.92
C HIS A 341 19.72 29.53 -11.90
N GLY A 342 19.35 28.35 -12.41
CA GLY A 342 18.01 27.83 -12.31
C GLY A 342 17.65 27.29 -10.93
N LEU A 343 18.63 27.05 -10.05
CA LEU A 343 18.48 26.36 -8.77
C LEU A 343 18.22 27.34 -7.61
N SER A 344 17.15 27.07 -6.86
CA SER A 344 16.88 27.72 -5.57
C SER A 344 16.18 26.78 -4.58
N TYR A 345 16.23 27.15 -3.30
CA TYR A 345 15.83 26.37 -2.16
C TYR A 345 14.77 27.13 -1.34
N ALA A 346 13.49 26.79 -1.53
CA ALA A 346 12.36 27.55 -0.99
C ALA A 346 11.98 27.16 0.45
N HIS A 347 12.46 26.03 0.97
CA HIS A 347 11.99 25.44 2.23
C HIS A 347 13.11 25.23 3.27
N GLU A 348 14.24 25.91 3.09
CA GLU A 348 15.40 25.67 3.96
C GLU A 348 15.53 26.68 5.09
N VAL A 349 14.91 27.86 4.99
CA VAL A 349 14.85 28.85 6.10
C VAL A 349 13.64 28.51 6.97
N GLU A 350 13.88 28.28 8.26
CA GLU A 350 12.87 27.86 9.24
C GLU A 350 12.48 29.02 10.17
N GLU A 351 11.39 28.84 10.92
CA GLU A 351 10.97 29.81 11.92
C GLU A 351 12.07 29.97 12.99
N GLY A 352 12.49 31.22 13.21
CA GLY A 352 13.54 31.57 14.16
C GLY A 352 14.96 31.64 13.57
N ASP A 353 15.16 31.28 12.30
CA ASP A 353 16.42 31.59 11.60
C ASP A 353 16.53 33.10 11.32
N ASP A 354 17.75 33.63 11.38
CA ASP A 354 18.10 34.97 10.88
C ASP A 354 19.18 34.85 9.81
N PRO A 355 18.80 34.48 8.56
CA PRO A 355 19.74 34.26 7.48
C PRO A 355 20.46 35.54 7.00
N VAL A 356 19.96 36.72 7.38
CA VAL A 356 20.59 38.01 7.06
C VAL A 356 21.83 38.21 7.92
N GLU A 357 21.70 37.97 9.22
CA GLU A 357 22.82 38.12 10.16
C GLU A 357 23.70 36.85 10.24
N ASN A 358 23.11 35.67 10.10
CA ASN A 358 23.83 34.40 10.20
C ASN A 358 23.19 33.26 9.40
N ILE A 359 23.65 33.05 8.16
CA ILE A 359 23.18 31.99 7.26
C ILE A 359 23.73 30.59 7.61
N TRP A 360 24.78 30.48 8.42
CA TRP A 360 25.48 29.21 8.65
C TRP A 360 24.61 28.06 9.18
N PRO A 361 23.67 28.27 10.12
CA PRO A 361 22.76 27.22 10.57
C PRO A 361 21.94 26.62 9.42
N VAL A 362 21.49 27.46 8.48
CA VAL A 362 20.75 27.03 7.29
C VAL A 362 21.65 26.16 6.40
N PHE A 363 22.89 26.59 6.15
CA PHE A 363 23.84 25.83 5.31
C PHE A 363 24.22 24.48 5.91
N GLU A 364 24.44 24.38 7.23
CA GLU A 364 24.72 23.10 7.88
C GLU A 364 23.53 22.13 7.82
N ARG A 365 22.30 22.63 8.00
CA ARG A 365 21.09 21.81 7.78
C ARG A 365 20.96 21.37 6.33
N MET A 366 21.18 22.27 5.37
CA MET A 366 21.15 21.95 3.94
C MET A 366 22.17 20.86 3.61
N LYS A 367 23.41 21.01 4.04
CA LYS A 367 24.47 20.00 3.85
C LYS A 367 24.02 18.63 4.33
N LYS A 368 23.49 18.53 5.55
CA LYS A 368 22.97 17.26 6.09
C LYS A 368 21.80 16.71 5.25
N ARG A 369 20.80 17.54 4.94
CA ARG A 369 19.59 17.14 4.20
C ARG A 369 19.91 16.70 2.77
N TYR A 370 20.64 17.51 2.01
CA TYR A 370 20.91 17.24 0.59
C TYR A 370 21.95 16.13 0.41
N SER A 371 22.91 15.96 1.32
CA SER A 371 23.78 14.76 1.30
C SER A 371 22.94 13.47 1.45
N GLN A 372 21.97 13.44 2.37
CA GLN A 372 21.09 12.28 2.52
C GLN A 372 20.17 12.08 1.31
N ARG A 373 19.65 13.17 0.73
CA ARG A 373 18.84 13.12 -0.49
C ARG A 373 19.65 12.58 -1.68
N ALA A 374 20.90 13.02 -1.85
CA ALA A 374 21.80 12.54 -2.89
C ALA A 374 22.10 11.04 -2.72
N ASN A 375 22.36 10.60 -1.49
CA ASN A 375 22.53 9.18 -1.18
C ASN A 375 21.30 8.34 -1.59
N ARG A 376 20.09 8.85 -1.36
CA ARG A 376 18.85 8.19 -1.79
C ARG A 376 18.68 8.15 -3.31
N PHE A 377 19.07 9.22 -4.00
CA PHE A 377 19.13 9.23 -5.47
C PHE A 377 20.04 8.11 -5.96
N HIS A 378 21.30 8.08 -5.53
CA HIS A 378 22.26 7.06 -5.96
C HIS A 378 21.78 5.65 -5.62
N TYR A 379 21.26 5.45 -4.41
CA TYR A 379 20.73 4.15 -3.99
C TYR A 379 19.58 3.69 -4.91
N THR A 380 18.61 4.56 -5.19
CA THR A 380 17.47 4.22 -6.06
C THR A 380 17.93 3.94 -7.49
N VAL A 381 18.78 4.82 -8.03
CA VAL A 381 19.33 4.69 -9.38
C VAL A 381 20.19 3.44 -9.53
N GLN A 382 20.80 2.91 -8.47
CA GLN A 382 21.57 1.67 -8.55
C GLN A 382 20.73 0.42 -8.27
N ARG A 383 19.71 0.50 -7.40
CA ARG A 383 19.02 -0.68 -6.85
C ARG A 383 17.66 -0.97 -7.46
N ALA A 384 16.94 0.03 -7.95
CA ALA A 384 15.68 -0.22 -8.64
C ALA A 384 15.92 -0.98 -9.96
N ASP A 385 14.99 -1.88 -10.29
CA ASP A 385 15.07 -2.71 -11.49
C ASP A 385 14.84 -1.83 -12.74
N GLU A 386 13.88 -0.92 -12.65
CA GLU A 386 13.61 0.15 -13.62
C GLU A 386 13.50 1.50 -12.87
N VAL A 387 13.85 2.60 -13.53
CA VAL A 387 13.66 3.95 -12.97
C VAL A 387 12.86 4.82 -13.93
N LEU A 388 11.78 5.41 -13.43
CA LEU A 388 11.05 6.48 -14.08
C LEU A 388 11.53 7.81 -13.50
N PHE A 389 12.31 8.56 -14.28
CA PHE A 389 12.66 9.94 -13.96
C PHE A 389 11.50 10.85 -14.36
N VAL A 390 11.15 11.82 -13.51
CA VAL A 390 10.04 12.75 -13.77
C VAL A 390 10.56 14.19 -13.74
N ARG A 391 10.48 14.88 -14.88
CA ARG A 391 10.92 16.26 -15.06
C ARG A 391 9.73 17.12 -15.49
N THR A 392 9.64 18.33 -14.95
CA THR A 392 8.67 19.34 -15.39
C THR A 392 9.39 20.59 -15.89
N GLY A 393 8.76 21.33 -16.80
CA GLY A 393 9.30 22.56 -17.35
C GLY A 393 9.96 22.35 -18.71
N GLU A 394 10.17 23.48 -19.40
CA GLU A 394 10.65 23.49 -20.77
C GLU A 394 12.09 22.95 -20.89
N ALA A 395 12.37 22.34 -22.04
CA ALA A 395 13.70 21.86 -22.41
C ALA A 395 13.86 21.86 -23.93
N THR A 396 15.09 21.98 -24.40
CA THR A 396 15.45 21.67 -25.78
C THR A 396 15.77 20.19 -25.93
N ARG A 397 15.68 19.64 -27.16
CA ARG A 397 16.16 18.29 -27.45
C ARG A 397 17.58 18.05 -26.98
N GLY A 398 18.49 19.00 -27.22
CA GLY A 398 19.89 18.88 -26.82
C GLY A 398 20.09 18.73 -25.31
N GLU A 399 19.31 19.47 -24.51
CA GLU A 399 19.34 19.34 -23.04
C GLU A 399 18.80 18.00 -22.56
N ILE A 400 17.76 17.47 -23.21
CA ILE A 400 17.21 16.15 -22.90
C ILE A 400 18.19 15.05 -23.28
N GLU A 401 18.85 15.14 -24.43
CA GLU A 401 19.87 14.19 -24.87
C GLU A 401 21.07 14.16 -23.91
N ASP A 402 21.54 15.34 -23.45
CA ASP A 402 22.58 15.46 -22.43
C ASP A 402 22.15 14.83 -21.09
N LEU A 403 20.93 15.15 -20.62
CA LEU A 403 20.37 14.57 -19.40
C LEU A 403 20.31 13.04 -19.48
N LEU A 404 19.76 12.51 -20.57
CA LEU A 404 19.66 11.06 -20.79
C LEU A 404 21.04 10.42 -20.81
N SER A 405 22.03 11.03 -21.47
CA SER A 405 23.41 10.54 -21.48
C SER A 405 23.96 10.33 -20.07
N LYS A 406 23.83 11.34 -19.22
CA LYS A 406 24.30 11.30 -17.82
C LYS A 406 23.50 10.33 -16.96
N LEU A 407 22.18 10.22 -17.17
CA LEU A 407 21.35 9.23 -16.49
C LEU A 407 21.71 7.79 -16.90
N ARG A 408 21.98 7.54 -18.19
CA ARG A 408 22.43 6.23 -18.70
C ARG A 408 23.73 5.81 -18.03
N GLU A 409 24.68 6.73 -17.88
CA GLU A 409 25.94 6.49 -17.18
C GLU A 409 25.68 6.03 -15.73
N LYS A 410 24.81 6.74 -14.99
CA LYS A 410 24.48 6.36 -13.61
C LYS A 410 23.67 5.05 -13.50
N ARG A 411 22.86 4.71 -14.51
CA ARG A 411 22.05 3.47 -14.54
C ARG A 411 22.81 2.22 -14.96
N GLN A 412 23.99 2.36 -15.56
CA GLN A 412 24.88 1.23 -15.91
C GLN A 412 24.15 0.13 -16.72
N GLY A 413 23.34 0.55 -17.71
CA GLY A 413 22.62 -0.36 -18.61
C GLY A 413 21.29 -0.90 -18.09
N LYS A 414 20.89 -0.59 -16.84
CA LYS A 414 19.55 -0.95 -16.36
C LYS A 414 18.45 -0.09 -17.01
N PRO A 415 17.23 -0.63 -17.22
CA PRO A 415 16.11 0.09 -17.82
C PRO A 415 15.81 1.43 -17.12
N MET A 416 15.49 2.44 -17.91
CA MET A 416 15.00 3.73 -17.43
C MET A 416 14.11 4.42 -18.46
N LYS A 417 13.24 5.31 -17.98
CA LYS A 417 12.47 6.24 -18.80
C LYS A 417 12.54 7.64 -18.19
N LEU A 418 12.36 8.67 -19.02
CA LEU A 418 12.20 10.05 -18.63
C LEU A 418 10.80 10.52 -19.02
N MET A 419 9.97 10.83 -18.05
CA MET A 419 8.72 11.55 -18.25
C MET A 419 8.98 13.04 -18.19
N LEU A 420 8.75 13.74 -19.29
CA LEU A 420 8.88 15.19 -19.42
C LEU A 420 7.49 15.82 -19.52
N MET A 421 7.14 16.63 -18.52
CA MET A 421 5.89 17.40 -18.46
C MET A 421 6.17 18.87 -18.80
N SER A 422 5.82 19.30 -20.01
CA SER A 422 6.05 20.68 -20.46
C SER A 422 5.02 21.11 -21.50
N GLN A 423 4.71 22.41 -21.56
CA GLN A 423 3.85 23.01 -22.58
C GLN A 423 4.63 23.23 -23.90
N GLN A 424 5.21 22.17 -24.45
CA GLN A 424 5.97 22.22 -25.70
C GLN A 424 5.37 21.25 -26.72
N ALA A 425 5.62 21.50 -28.01
CA ALA A 425 5.21 20.55 -29.04
C ALA A 425 5.98 19.23 -28.87
N GLY A 426 5.25 18.11 -28.77
CA GLY A 426 5.86 16.78 -28.60
C GLY A 426 6.78 16.36 -29.75
N SER A 427 6.67 16.99 -30.92
CA SER A 427 7.57 16.79 -32.07
C SER A 427 9.03 17.13 -31.75
N GLU A 428 9.30 18.03 -30.80
CA GLU A 428 10.66 18.34 -30.34
C GLU A 428 11.39 17.08 -29.83
N PHE A 429 10.65 16.21 -29.13
CA PHE A 429 11.17 15.02 -28.44
C PHE A 429 10.79 13.70 -29.13
N ALA A 430 10.21 13.77 -30.34
CA ALA A 430 9.86 12.58 -31.13
C ALA A 430 11.09 11.68 -31.35
N ASP A 431 10.89 10.37 -31.49
CA ASP A 431 11.96 9.39 -31.76
C ASP A 431 13.02 9.24 -30.65
N LEU A 432 12.86 9.86 -29.48
CA LEU A 432 13.66 9.57 -28.29
C LEU A 432 13.02 8.39 -27.52
N PRO A 433 13.56 7.17 -27.60
CA PRO A 433 12.86 5.96 -27.16
C PRO A 433 12.66 5.89 -25.64
N GLU A 434 13.50 6.55 -24.85
CA GLU A 434 13.36 6.60 -23.40
C GLU A 434 12.50 7.78 -22.91
N VAL A 435 12.00 8.65 -23.78
CA VAL A 435 11.26 9.86 -23.40
C VAL A 435 9.76 9.67 -23.59
N ILE A 436 9.02 10.01 -22.53
CA ILE A 436 7.57 10.15 -22.56
C ILE A 436 7.29 11.64 -22.37
N HIS A 437 6.90 12.31 -23.44
CA HIS A 437 6.53 13.72 -23.38
C HIS A 437 5.03 13.88 -23.13
N LEU A 438 4.68 14.74 -22.18
CA LEU A 438 3.32 15.11 -21.84
C LEU A 438 3.19 16.62 -22.08
N ASN A 439 2.34 17.00 -23.04
CA ASN A 439 2.02 18.40 -23.32
C ASN A 439 1.09 19.00 -22.26
N ASN A 440 1.56 18.99 -21.01
CA ASN A 440 0.91 19.54 -19.84
C ASN A 440 1.98 19.67 -18.75
N ASP A 441 2.16 20.87 -18.20
CA ASP A 441 3.15 21.16 -17.16
C ASP A 441 2.64 20.88 -15.74
N MET A 442 1.34 20.59 -15.57
CA MET A 442 0.66 20.35 -14.29
C MET A 442 1.05 21.40 -13.25
N ASP A 443 0.70 22.67 -13.51
CA ASP A 443 1.20 23.83 -12.75
C ASP A 443 1.02 23.68 -11.22
N PRO A 444 2.12 23.60 -10.46
CA PRO A 444 2.06 23.39 -9.02
C PRO A 444 1.48 24.57 -8.27
N ASP A 445 1.66 25.81 -8.76
CA ASP A 445 1.09 26.99 -8.12
C ASP A 445 -0.45 26.92 -8.15
N ARG A 446 -1.03 26.51 -9.29
CA ARG A 446 -2.46 26.21 -9.38
C ARG A 446 -2.89 24.99 -8.57
N MET A 447 -2.08 23.93 -8.50
CA MET A 447 -2.40 22.78 -7.64
C MET A 447 -2.48 23.16 -6.16
N TYR A 448 -1.68 24.13 -5.70
CA TYR A 448 -1.78 24.68 -4.35
C TYR A 448 -3.06 25.49 -4.13
N GLU A 449 -3.48 26.27 -5.12
CA GLU A 449 -4.61 27.20 -5.03
C GLU A 449 -5.97 26.52 -5.27
N ASP A 450 -6.00 25.42 -6.04
CA ASP A 450 -7.22 24.71 -6.44
C ASP A 450 -7.13 23.20 -6.19
N ALA A 451 -7.84 22.73 -5.15
CA ALA A 451 -7.90 21.33 -4.77
C ALA A 451 -8.55 20.41 -5.84
N GLN A 452 -9.47 20.93 -6.65
CA GLN A 452 -10.07 20.16 -7.75
C GLN A 452 -9.10 20.00 -8.90
N TYR A 453 -8.35 21.06 -9.23
CA TYR A 453 -7.27 20.98 -10.22
C TYR A 453 -6.19 19.99 -9.78
N TRP A 454 -5.75 20.04 -8.51
CA TRP A 454 -4.78 19.06 -7.99
C TRP A 454 -5.31 17.62 -8.07
N LYS A 455 -6.58 17.39 -7.72
CA LYS A 455 -7.22 16.07 -7.87
C LYS A 455 -7.25 15.63 -9.34
N HIS A 456 -7.58 16.52 -10.27
CA HIS A 456 -7.59 16.23 -11.70
C HIS A 456 -6.19 15.83 -12.20
N CYS A 457 -5.16 16.64 -11.93
CA CYS A 457 -3.78 16.34 -12.32
C CYS A 457 -3.29 15.03 -11.72
N SER A 458 -3.63 14.75 -10.45
CA SER A 458 -3.20 13.52 -9.76
C SER A 458 -3.87 12.28 -10.33
N ASN A 459 -5.14 12.36 -10.72
CA ASN A 459 -5.83 11.28 -11.42
C ASN A 459 -5.22 11.01 -12.81
N GLN A 460 -4.92 12.08 -13.56
CA GLN A 460 -4.24 11.96 -14.85
C GLN A 460 -2.84 11.33 -14.68
N PHE A 461 -2.07 11.81 -13.70
CA PHE A 461 -0.76 11.26 -13.38
C PHE A 461 -0.83 9.77 -12.99
N LYS A 462 -1.78 9.37 -12.11
CA LYS A 462 -2.00 7.96 -11.76
C LYS A 462 -2.36 7.11 -12.98
N HIS A 463 -3.20 7.62 -13.87
CA HIS A 463 -3.58 6.92 -15.10
C HIS A 463 -2.36 6.70 -16.02
N ILE A 464 -1.50 7.71 -16.18
CA ILE A 464 -0.27 7.60 -16.96
C ILE A 464 0.68 6.57 -16.32
N LEU A 465 0.88 6.63 -15.00
CA LEU A 465 1.71 5.64 -14.28
C LEU A 465 1.21 4.21 -14.51
N ASN A 466 -0.11 3.99 -14.37
CA ASN A 466 -0.72 2.69 -14.63
C ASN A 466 -0.50 2.22 -16.07
N GLY A 467 -0.66 3.11 -17.07
CA GLY A 467 -0.38 2.79 -18.48
C GLY A 467 1.08 2.44 -18.76
N LEU A 468 2.00 2.93 -17.93
CA LEU A 468 3.42 2.55 -17.96
C LEU A 468 3.73 1.24 -17.21
N GLY A 469 2.73 0.64 -16.55
CA GLY A 469 2.89 -0.52 -15.67
C GLY A 469 3.50 -0.18 -14.31
N VAL A 470 3.41 1.08 -13.86
CA VAL A 470 3.89 1.55 -12.55
C VAL A 470 2.69 1.66 -11.61
N THR A 471 2.66 0.80 -10.60
CA THR A 471 1.55 0.64 -9.65
C THR A 471 2.07 0.55 -8.22
N SER A 472 1.20 0.78 -7.24
CA SER A 472 1.51 0.59 -5.82
C SER A 472 2.13 -0.78 -5.50
N ASN A 473 1.82 -1.81 -6.29
CA ASN A 473 2.26 -3.20 -6.11
C ASN A 473 3.65 -3.52 -6.69
N ASN A 474 4.28 -2.58 -7.40
CA ASN A 474 5.62 -2.76 -7.94
C ASN A 474 6.54 -1.54 -7.74
N LEU A 475 6.20 -0.64 -6.82
CA LEU A 475 7.08 0.47 -6.45
C LEU A 475 8.34 -0.03 -5.75
N PHE A 476 9.48 0.51 -6.15
CA PHE A 476 10.71 0.45 -5.37
C PHE A 476 10.69 1.55 -4.31
N TRP A 477 10.72 1.17 -3.03
CA TRP A 477 10.74 2.12 -1.92
C TRP A 477 12.17 2.33 -1.42
N CYS A 478 12.69 3.55 -1.58
CA CYS A 478 13.98 3.91 -1.03
C CYS A 478 13.88 4.02 0.52
N PRO A 479 14.80 3.43 1.29
CA PRO A 479 14.85 3.65 2.74
C PRO A 479 15.27 5.09 3.09
N ASN A 480 14.83 5.59 4.24
CA ASN A 480 15.14 6.95 4.71
C ASN A 480 16.66 7.21 4.81
N SER A 481 17.40 6.22 5.31
CA SER A 481 18.86 6.25 5.46
C SER A 481 19.45 5.00 4.80
N PRO A 482 19.69 5.02 3.47
CA PRO A 482 20.22 3.87 2.77
C PRO A 482 21.63 3.55 3.27
N ASN A 483 21.84 2.31 3.71
CA ASN A 483 23.16 1.78 3.98
C ASN A 483 23.60 0.88 2.83
N PHE A 484 24.65 1.28 2.12
CA PHE A 484 25.21 0.53 1.00
C PHE A 484 25.89 -0.78 1.43
N GLU A 485 26.27 -0.91 2.70
CA GLU A 485 27.01 -2.06 3.25
C GLU A 485 26.10 -3.19 3.78
N LEU A 486 24.87 -2.90 4.19
CA LEU A 486 24.00 -3.87 4.88
C LEU A 486 23.21 -4.81 3.95
N LEU A 487 23.37 -4.70 2.63
CA LEU A 487 22.47 -5.33 1.68
C LEU A 487 23.21 -5.87 0.45
N GLU A 488 23.82 -7.05 0.63
CA GLU A 488 24.05 -8.02 -0.43
C GLU A 488 22.68 -8.50 -0.96
N GLU A 489 21.97 -7.71 -1.77
CA GLU A 489 21.00 -8.34 -2.67
C GLU A 489 21.81 -9.22 -3.62
N ASP A 490 21.33 -10.44 -3.89
CA ASP A 490 21.91 -11.23 -4.98
C ASP A 490 21.85 -10.35 -6.24
N PRO A 491 22.92 -10.26 -7.04
CA PRO A 491 22.90 -9.44 -8.24
C PRO A 491 21.71 -9.88 -9.09
N ILE A 492 20.73 -8.99 -9.22
CA ILE A 492 19.56 -9.23 -10.06
C ILE A 492 20.05 -9.09 -11.50
N THR A 493 20.50 -10.21 -12.06
CA THR A 493 20.57 -10.36 -13.51
C THR A 493 19.15 -10.15 -14.01
N PRO A 494 18.88 -9.18 -14.89
CA PRO A 494 17.53 -8.97 -15.40
C PRO A 494 17.09 -10.27 -16.08
N ALA A 495 16.17 -11.00 -15.46
CA ALA A 495 15.48 -12.05 -16.17
C ALA A 495 14.65 -11.33 -17.23
N THR A 496 14.90 -11.61 -18.51
CA THR A 496 14.14 -11.10 -19.66
C THR A 496 12.64 -11.47 -19.61
N THR A 497 12.22 -12.18 -18.56
CA THR A 497 10.89 -12.73 -18.29
C THR A 497 10.31 -12.32 -16.93
N ALA A 498 10.87 -11.31 -16.24
CA ALA A 498 10.31 -10.81 -14.97
C ALA A 498 8.87 -10.32 -15.21
N ARG A 499 7.92 -10.79 -14.40
CA ARG A 499 6.50 -10.46 -14.55
C ARG A 499 6.27 -9.06 -14.02
N ARG A 500 5.54 -8.23 -14.75
CA ARG A 500 4.87 -7.09 -14.13
C ARG A 500 3.60 -7.63 -13.46
N PRO A 501 3.22 -7.17 -12.25
CA PRO A 501 1.94 -7.58 -11.66
C PRO A 501 0.74 -7.31 -12.57
N SER A 502 0.83 -6.33 -13.48
CA SER A 502 -0.15 -6.06 -14.54
C SER A 502 -0.29 -7.18 -15.58
N ASP A 503 0.70 -8.08 -15.69
CA ASP A 503 0.69 -9.21 -16.61
C ASP A 503 -0.06 -10.43 -16.04
N LEU A 504 -0.60 -10.31 -14.82
CA LEU A 504 -1.57 -11.23 -14.24
C LEU A 504 -2.98 -10.78 -14.67
N ASP A 505 -3.38 -11.18 -15.89
CA ASP A 505 -4.71 -11.11 -16.53
C ASP A 505 -5.64 -9.92 -16.18
N GLY A 506 -5.91 -9.06 -17.18
CA GLY A 506 -7.14 -8.25 -17.21
C GLY A 506 -7.09 -6.83 -17.78
N TYR A 507 -5.98 -6.35 -18.36
CA TYR A 507 -5.99 -5.03 -19.02
C TYR A 507 -6.56 -5.13 -20.43
N ASN A 508 -7.70 -4.45 -20.65
CA ASN A 508 -8.46 -4.45 -21.89
C ASN A 508 -7.69 -3.71 -22.99
N ASP A 509 -7.48 -4.33 -24.16
CA ASP A 509 -6.75 -3.74 -25.31
C ASP A 509 -7.36 -2.40 -25.80
N ASP A 510 -8.62 -2.12 -25.46
CA ASP A 510 -9.30 -0.85 -25.74
C ASP A 510 -8.64 0.37 -25.04
N GLU A 511 -7.96 0.19 -23.90
CA GLU A 511 -7.28 1.28 -23.20
C GLU A 511 -5.94 1.65 -23.86
N ARG A 512 -5.28 0.72 -24.55
CA ARG A 512 -4.08 1.03 -25.36
C ARG A 512 -4.40 1.90 -26.57
N HIS A 513 -5.57 1.74 -27.18
CA HIS A 513 -6.00 2.58 -28.31
C HIS A 513 -6.39 4.00 -27.89
N PHE A 514 -6.76 4.21 -26.62
CA PHE A 514 -7.02 5.55 -26.09
C PHE A 514 -5.73 6.39 -25.96
N PHE A 515 -4.59 5.73 -25.67
CA PHE A 515 -3.28 6.37 -25.65
C PHE A 515 -2.94 6.99 -27.02
N ASP A 516 -3.07 6.27 -28.13
CA ASP A 516 -2.74 6.82 -29.45
C ASP A 516 -3.70 7.93 -29.92
N ALA A 517 -4.92 7.99 -29.39
CA ALA A 517 -5.96 8.92 -29.84
C ALA A 517 -5.92 10.30 -29.15
N GLN A 518 -5.55 10.38 -27.87
CA GLN A 518 -5.49 11.68 -27.15
C GLN A 518 -4.22 12.49 -27.42
N PHE A 519 -3.11 11.86 -27.85
CA PHE A 519 -1.89 12.59 -28.21
C PHE A 519 -1.97 13.36 -29.54
N LYS A 520 -3.08 13.25 -30.28
CA LYS A 520 -3.29 13.95 -31.56
C LYS A 520 -4.18 15.20 -31.50
N VAL A 521 -4.89 15.46 -30.39
CA VAL A 521 -5.90 16.54 -30.38
C VAL A 521 -5.98 17.22 -29.01
N ILE A 522 -5.02 18.09 -28.69
CA ILE A 522 -5.25 19.27 -27.84
C ILE A 522 -4.30 20.35 -28.35
N ASP A 523 -4.78 21.17 -29.28
CA ASP A 523 -4.16 22.43 -29.70
C ASP A 523 -5.23 23.52 -29.50
N ASP A 524 -4.77 24.70 -29.08
CA ASP A 524 -5.52 25.95 -28.85
C ASP A 524 -6.42 26.05 -27.60
N THR A 525 -5.94 26.79 -26.58
CA THR A 525 -6.63 27.98 -26.03
C THR A 525 -5.74 28.74 -25.04
N GLU A 526 -5.39 29.98 -25.40
CA GLU A 526 -4.70 30.96 -24.55
C GLU A 526 -5.58 31.46 -23.40
N ALA A 527 -5.00 31.71 -22.22
CA ALA A 527 -5.63 32.52 -21.18
C ALA A 527 -4.61 33.29 -20.32
N GLU A 528 -4.91 34.58 -20.13
CA GLU A 528 -4.11 35.62 -19.46
C GLU A 528 -3.99 35.45 -17.93
N ALA A 529 -2.89 35.98 -17.37
CA ALA A 529 -2.51 35.88 -15.96
C ALA A 529 -3.05 37.03 -15.07
N PRO A 530 -3.46 36.76 -13.82
CA PRO A 530 -3.64 37.79 -12.80
C PRO A 530 -2.56 37.76 -11.70
N THR A 531 -2.25 38.95 -11.19
CA THR A 531 -1.23 39.29 -10.19
C THR A 531 -1.63 38.93 -8.75
N LYS A 532 -0.67 38.41 -7.97
CA LYS A 532 -0.79 37.92 -6.57
C LYS A 532 -0.59 39.02 -5.49
N PRO A 533 -1.15 38.82 -4.28
CA PRO A 533 -0.57 39.23 -3.00
C PRO A 533 -0.06 38.02 -2.16
N PRO A 534 0.71 38.24 -1.08
CA PRO A 534 1.55 37.20 -0.47
C PRO A 534 0.76 36.26 0.46
N ILE A 535 1.10 34.97 0.41
CA ILE A 535 0.45 33.88 1.14
C ILE A 535 1.32 33.45 2.34
N LYS A 536 0.70 33.33 3.52
CA LYS A 536 1.28 32.64 4.69
C LYS A 536 1.31 31.12 4.43
N MET A 537 2.50 30.52 4.48
CA MET A 537 2.71 29.10 4.20
C MET A 537 2.74 28.24 5.47
N PHE A 538 2.32 26.98 5.30
CA PHE A 538 2.31 25.90 6.29
C PHE A 538 3.68 25.70 6.96
N SER A 539 3.72 25.82 8.29
CA SER A 539 4.87 25.47 9.14
C SER A 539 4.90 23.99 9.55
N ASP A 540 3.94 23.17 9.15
CA ASP A 540 3.80 21.81 9.70
C ASP A 540 4.08 20.72 8.66
N VAL A 541 5.35 20.61 8.23
CA VAL A 541 5.86 19.40 7.55
C VAL A 541 6.70 18.60 8.53
N ASN A 542 6.02 17.98 9.49
CA ASN A 542 6.52 16.87 10.31
C ASN A 542 5.40 15.84 10.48
N LEU A 543 5.00 15.22 9.38
CA LEU A 543 4.08 14.07 9.37
C LEU A 543 4.87 12.76 9.20
N TYR A 544 5.72 12.48 10.19
CA TYR A 544 5.96 11.12 10.66
C TYR A 544 5.49 11.09 12.11
N LEU A 545 4.17 11.15 12.30
CA LEU A 545 3.60 11.00 13.62
C LEU A 545 3.86 9.56 14.09
N LYS A 546 4.76 9.44 15.08
CA LYS A 546 4.67 8.41 16.11
C LYS A 546 3.22 8.39 16.58
N GLY A 547 2.59 7.22 16.56
CA GLY A 547 1.29 7.02 17.22
C GLY A 547 1.37 7.46 18.69
N PRO A 548 0.24 7.88 19.28
CA PRO A 548 0.21 8.28 20.68
C PRO A 548 0.63 7.09 21.55
N ARG A 549 1.82 7.21 22.17
CA ARG A 549 2.20 6.39 23.32
C ARG A 549 1.58 7.04 24.55
N ASP A 550 0.28 6.90 24.72
CA ASP A 550 -0.38 7.19 25.99
C ASP A 550 -1.53 6.19 26.16
N GLY A 551 -1.40 5.26 27.12
CA GLY A 551 -2.54 4.54 27.71
C GLY A 551 -2.69 3.03 27.45
N ALA A 552 -1.73 2.32 26.85
CA ALA A 552 -1.89 0.88 26.57
C ALA A 552 -1.41 -0.06 27.69
N ASP A 553 -0.78 0.45 28.74
CA ASP A 553 -0.14 -0.38 29.78
C ASP A 553 -1.11 -0.88 30.87
N GLU A 554 -2.36 -0.37 30.94
CA GLU A 554 -3.30 -0.76 32.02
C GLU A 554 -4.33 -1.84 31.65
N VAL A 555 -4.45 -2.21 30.36
CA VAL A 555 -5.44 -3.21 29.92
C VAL A 555 -4.82 -4.60 29.69
N PHE A 556 -3.50 -4.69 29.50
CA PHE A 556 -2.82 -5.96 29.22
C PHE A 556 -2.49 -6.75 30.50
N ASP A 557 -2.18 -6.08 31.60
CA ASP A 557 -1.83 -6.73 32.87
C ASP A 557 -3.01 -7.45 33.54
N SER A 558 -4.26 -7.08 33.24
CA SER A 558 -5.43 -7.78 33.78
C SER A 558 -5.78 -9.06 33.01
N VAL A 559 -5.38 -9.19 31.74
CA VAL A 559 -5.70 -10.35 30.88
C VAL A 559 -4.63 -11.42 30.98
N VAL A 560 -3.36 -11.05 31.22
CA VAL A 560 -2.27 -12.01 31.42
C VAL A 560 -2.33 -12.68 32.81
N ALA A 561 -2.91 -12.01 33.82
CA ALA A 561 -3.07 -12.58 35.16
C ALA A 561 -4.16 -13.68 35.27
N GLU A 562 -5.11 -13.74 34.33
CA GLU A 562 -6.21 -14.72 34.36
C GLU A 562 -5.92 -16.00 33.55
N VAL A 563 -4.85 -16.01 32.74
CA VAL A 563 -4.41 -17.18 31.95
C VAL A 563 -3.24 -17.93 32.60
N ALA A 564 -2.61 -17.35 33.63
CA ALA A 564 -1.53 -17.98 34.40
C ALA A 564 -1.99 -18.58 35.76
N GLY A 565 -3.30 -18.79 35.93
CA GLY A 565 -3.92 -19.44 37.10
C GLY A 565 -4.58 -20.77 36.76
#